data_AF-A0A2D7VYJ4-F1
#
_entry.id   AF-A0A2D7VYJ4-F1
#
_cell.length_a   1.000
_cell.length_b   1.000
_cell.length_c   1.000
_cell.angle_alpha   90.00
_cell.angle_beta   90.00
_cell.angle_gamma   90.00
#
_symmetry.space_group_name_H-M   'P 1'
#
loop_
_entity.id
_entity.type
_entity.pdbx_description
1 polymer ?
#
loop_
_entity_poly.entity_id
_entity_poly.type
_entity_poly.pdbx_seq_one_letter_code
_entity_poly.pdbx_strand_id
1 'polypeptide(L)'
;MTYEEFNKFRNEFIDYANKLSDQKSQEYTISNPDKHFNFKNVAARLGITPEQALMTYVLKHMDAMCNDAKTGKIVSDETVYERSVDIMNYMILYASLKQEQPQNHTPKGNKNENQNNLAQQDRTTNGNVYRHEPDAPKQEKYEQLKRQK
;
A
#
# COMPACT_ATOMS: atom_id res chain seq x y z
N MET A 1 -21.75 -13.67 14.31
CA MET A 1 -20.71 -14.62 13.90
C MET A 1 -19.95 -15.07 15.13
N THR A 2 -20.01 -16.35 15.48
CA THR A 2 -19.20 -16.99 16.53
C THR A 2 -17.77 -17.24 16.03
N TYR A 3 -16.88 -17.68 16.91
CA TYR A 3 -15.50 -18.05 16.55
C TYR A 3 -15.47 -19.17 15.49
N GLU A 4 -16.30 -20.20 15.65
CA GLU A 4 -16.38 -21.33 14.72
C GLU A 4 -16.92 -20.90 13.36
N GLU A 5 -18.00 -20.08 13.36
CA GLU A 5 -18.57 -19.52 12.14
C GLU A 5 -17.56 -18.63 11.39
N PHE A 6 -16.78 -17.82 12.11
CA PHE A 6 -15.76 -16.97 11.50
C PHE A 6 -14.62 -17.78 10.88
N ASN A 7 -14.14 -18.81 11.60
CA ASN A 7 -13.08 -19.66 11.06
C ASN A 7 -13.54 -20.43 9.82
N LYS A 8 -14.79 -20.92 9.84
CA LYS A 8 -15.39 -21.54 8.66
C LYS A 8 -15.47 -20.55 7.50
N PHE A 9 -16.04 -19.37 7.72
CA PHE A 9 -16.12 -18.31 6.71
C PHE A 9 -14.73 -17.94 6.15
N ARG A 10 -13.73 -17.74 7.02
CA ARG A 10 -12.36 -17.41 6.61
C ARG A 10 -11.76 -18.49 5.70
N ASN A 11 -11.91 -19.75 6.05
CA ASN A 11 -11.37 -20.85 5.26
C ASN A 11 -12.05 -20.91 3.89
N GLU A 12 -13.39 -20.83 3.85
CA GLU A 12 -14.17 -20.80 2.60
C GLU A 12 -13.78 -19.60 1.72
N PHE A 13 -13.57 -18.44 2.32
CA PHE A 13 -13.13 -17.22 1.64
C PHE A 13 -11.76 -17.40 0.97
N ILE A 14 -10.77 -17.91 1.72
CA ILE A 14 -9.41 -18.14 1.21
C ILE A 14 -9.44 -19.19 0.09
N ASP A 15 -10.18 -20.29 0.27
CA ASP A 15 -10.31 -21.35 -0.73
C ASP A 15 -10.93 -20.82 -2.03
N TYR A 16 -11.98 -20.00 -1.91
CA TYR A 16 -12.62 -19.35 -3.06
C TYR A 16 -11.65 -18.40 -3.77
N ALA A 17 -10.95 -17.56 -3.02
CA ALA A 17 -10.02 -16.60 -3.58
C ALA A 17 -8.85 -17.26 -4.33
N ASN A 18 -8.32 -18.36 -3.81
CA ASN A 18 -7.30 -19.17 -4.50
C ASN A 18 -7.83 -19.75 -5.82
N LYS A 19 -9.02 -20.36 -5.81
CA LYS A 19 -9.66 -20.91 -7.02
C LYS A 19 -9.86 -19.82 -8.08
N LEU A 20 -10.35 -18.65 -7.68
CA LEU A 20 -10.56 -17.53 -8.59
C LEU A 20 -9.23 -17.01 -9.16
N SER A 21 -8.19 -16.93 -8.34
CA SER A 21 -6.84 -16.52 -8.77
C SER A 21 -6.30 -17.48 -9.84
N ASP A 22 -6.48 -18.78 -9.65
CA ASP A 22 -6.05 -19.80 -10.61
C ASP A 22 -6.84 -19.74 -11.92
N GLN A 23 -8.16 -19.54 -11.85
CA GLN A 23 -9.01 -19.37 -13.04
C GLN A 23 -8.60 -18.14 -13.85
N LYS A 24 -8.53 -16.96 -13.21
CA LYS A 24 -8.06 -15.72 -13.86
C LYS A 24 -6.67 -15.90 -14.42
N SER A 25 -5.80 -16.58 -13.68
CA SER A 25 -4.47 -16.89 -14.16
C SER A 25 -4.48 -17.72 -15.43
N GLN A 26 -5.33 -18.74 -15.57
CA GLN A 26 -5.41 -19.53 -16.81
C GLN A 26 -5.81 -18.66 -18.02
N GLU A 27 -6.69 -17.67 -17.83
CA GLU A 27 -7.09 -16.74 -18.89
C GLU A 27 -5.92 -15.84 -19.34
N TYR A 28 -5.09 -15.36 -18.42
CA TYR A 28 -3.95 -14.47 -18.72
C TYR A 28 -2.65 -15.22 -19.07
N THR A 29 -2.43 -16.43 -18.55
CA THR A 29 -1.18 -17.20 -18.69
C THR A 29 -1.11 -18.03 -19.96
N ILE A 30 -2.19 -18.09 -20.76
CA ILE A 30 -2.09 -18.53 -22.16
C ILE A 30 -1.07 -17.67 -22.94
N SER A 31 -0.69 -16.48 -22.43
CA SER A 31 0.24 -15.56 -23.10
C SER A 31 1.51 -15.16 -22.33
N ASN A 32 1.70 -15.52 -21.04
CA ASN A 32 2.96 -15.26 -20.30
C ASN A 32 3.07 -16.08 -18.99
N PRO A 33 4.21 -16.75 -18.71
CA PRO A 33 4.42 -17.45 -17.43
C PRO A 33 4.64 -16.53 -16.22
N ASP A 34 5.02 -15.26 -16.41
CA ASP A 34 5.23 -14.29 -15.33
C ASP A 34 3.88 -13.71 -14.85
N LYS A 35 3.48 -14.08 -13.63
CA LYS A 35 2.26 -13.61 -12.96
C LYS A 35 2.23 -12.08 -12.77
N HIS A 36 3.40 -11.42 -12.78
CA HIS A 36 3.53 -9.98 -12.63
C HIS A 36 3.66 -9.23 -13.95
N PHE A 37 3.66 -9.92 -15.10
CA PHE A 37 3.90 -9.34 -16.42
C PHE A 37 3.00 -8.14 -16.72
N ASN A 38 1.72 -8.23 -16.39
CA ASN A 38 0.77 -7.14 -16.61
C ASN A 38 1.16 -5.87 -15.84
N PHE A 39 1.54 -6.00 -14.56
CA PHE A 39 1.96 -4.86 -13.75
C PHE A 39 3.28 -4.26 -14.25
N LYS A 40 4.25 -5.11 -14.62
CA LYS A 40 5.54 -4.69 -15.20
C LYS A 40 5.35 -3.92 -16.51
N ASN A 41 4.45 -4.39 -17.38
CA ASN A 41 4.15 -3.71 -18.65
C ASN A 41 3.42 -2.39 -18.46
N VAL A 42 2.39 -2.35 -17.60
CA VAL A 42 1.67 -1.10 -17.30
C VAL A 42 2.63 -0.08 -16.69
N ALA A 43 3.46 -0.52 -15.74
CA ALA A 43 4.50 0.29 -15.11
C ALA A 43 5.46 0.90 -16.14
N ALA A 44 6.00 0.09 -17.05
CA ALA A 44 6.89 0.55 -18.10
C ALA A 44 6.25 1.58 -19.03
N ARG A 45 4.97 1.38 -19.39
CA ARG A 45 4.22 2.31 -20.26
C ARG A 45 3.93 3.66 -19.60
N LEU A 46 3.72 3.66 -18.29
CA LEU A 46 3.32 4.86 -17.54
C LEU A 46 4.48 5.54 -16.80
N GLY A 47 5.68 4.93 -16.79
CA GLY A 47 6.83 5.46 -16.05
C GLY A 47 6.68 5.38 -14.53
N ILE A 48 5.95 4.37 -14.03
CA ILE A 48 5.73 4.11 -12.60
C ILE A 48 6.34 2.76 -12.22
N THR A 49 6.34 2.39 -10.93
CA THR A 49 6.78 1.05 -10.51
C THR A 49 5.68 0.00 -10.69
N PRO A 50 6.02 -1.29 -10.82
CA PRO A 50 5.03 -2.38 -10.82
C PRO A 50 4.16 -2.40 -9.56
N GLU A 51 4.73 -2.04 -8.39
CA GLU A 51 3.97 -1.85 -7.15
C GLU A 51 2.90 -0.76 -7.30
N GLN A 52 3.25 0.40 -7.86
CA GLN A 52 2.30 1.49 -8.08
C GLN A 52 1.19 1.08 -9.06
N ALA A 53 1.55 0.36 -10.12
CA ALA A 53 0.58 -0.19 -11.07
C ALA A 53 -0.40 -1.16 -10.37
N LEU A 54 0.12 -2.11 -9.57
CA LEU A 54 -0.70 -3.05 -8.80
C LEU A 54 -1.62 -2.32 -7.82
N MET A 55 -1.09 -1.35 -7.06
CA MET A 55 -1.86 -0.60 -6.07
C MET A 55 -3.00 0.21 -6.70
N THR A 56 -2.91 0.59 -7.97
CA THR A 56 -4.02 1.24 -8.68
C THR A 56 -5.25 0.31 -8.77
N TYR A 57 -5.05 -0.99 -9.01
CA TYR A 57 -6.14 -1.96 -8.99
C TYR A 57 -6.70 -2.17 -7.60
N VAL A 58 -5.85 -2.19 -6.57
CA VAL A 58 -6.30 -2.27 -5.17
C VAL A 58 -7.18 -1.08 -4.80
N LEU A 59 -6.73 0.14 -5.14
CA LEU A 59 -7.46 1.38 -4.85
C LEU A 59 -8.84 1.39 -5.52
N LYS A 60 -8.96 0.90 -6.77
CA LYS A 60 -10.26 0.72 -7.44
C LYS A 60 -11.26 -0.07 -6.59
N HIS A 61 -10.84 -1.19 -5.99
CA HIS A 61 -11.72 -2.00 -5.14
C HIS A 61 -11.98 -1.34 -3.78
N MET A 62 -10.96 -0.72 -3.19
CA MET A 62 -11.08 0.01 -1.93
C MET A 62 -12.05 1.18 -2.01
N ASP A 63 -11.98 1.99 -3.08
CA ASP A 63 -12.86 3.14 -3.27
C ASP A 63 -14.34 2.72 -3.30
N ALA A 64 -14.64 1.62 -4.00
CA ALA A 64 -15.99 1.06 -4.05
C ALA A 64 -16.45 0.53 -2.69
N MET A 65 -15.58 -0.16 -1.95
CA MET A 65 -15.88 -0.63 -0.59
C MET A 65 -16.05 0.51 0.41
N CYS A 66 -15.26 1.58 0.31
CA CYS A 66 -15.40 2.78 1.12
C CYS A 66 -16.73 3.48 0.84
N ASN A 67 -17.15 3.53 -0.44
CA ASN A 67 -18.46 4.07 -0.78
C ASN A 67 -19.61 3.24 -0.21
N ASP A 68 -19.53 1.91 -0.32
CA ASP A 68 -20.50 1.00 0.32
C ASP A 68 -20.53 1.20 1.83
N ALA A 69 -19.39 1.19 2.51
CA ALA A 69 -19.30 1.40 3.96
C ALA A 69 -19.89 2.75 4.40
N LYS A 70 -19.75 3.79 3.57
CA LYS A 70 -20.29 5.13 3.84
C LYS A 70 -21.79 5.25 3.59
N THR A 71 -22.33 4.55 2.59
CA THR A 71 -23.67 4.83 2.05
C THR A 71 -24.64 3.66 2.15
N GLY A 72 -24.15 2.44 2.41
CA GLY A 72 -24.88 1.18 2.31
C GLY A 72 -25.35 0.85 0.90
N LYS A 73 -24.80 1.50 -0.12
CA LYS A 73 -25.22 1.35 -1.52
C LYS A 73 -24.08 0.80 -2.36
N ILE A 74 -24.36 -0.30 -3.05
CA ILE A 74 -23.54 -0.85 -4.11
C ILE A 74 -24.12 -0.37 -5.44
N VAL A 75 -23.35 0.42 -6.19
CA VAL A 75 -23.74 0.96 -7.52
C VAL A 75 -23.15 0.11 -8.67
N SER A 76 -22.39 -0.93 -8.32
CA SER A 76 -21.65 -1.82 -9.21
C SER A 76 -22.21 -3.24 -9.15
N ASP A 77 -22.01 -4.01 -10.21
CA ASP A 77 -22.39 -5.43 -10.23
C ASP A 77 -21.51 -6.29 -9.30
N GLU A 78 -20.24 -5.92 -9.10
CA GLU A 78 -19.33 -6.58 -8.13
C GLU A 78 -19.72 -6.30 -6.67
N THR A 79 -19.88 -7.36 -5.89
CA THR A 79 -20.20 -7.33 -4.46
C THR A 79 -18.98 -6.99 -3.59
N VAL A 80 -19.21 -6.55 -2.34
CA VAL A 80 -18.13 -6.33 -1.35
C VAL A 80 -17.31 -7.60 -1.12
N TYR A 81 -17.95 -8.77 -1.14
CA TYR A 81 -17.28 -10.07 -1.00
C TYR A 81 -16.28 -10.29 -2.14
N GLU A 82 -16.71 -10.14 -3.40
CA GLU A 82 -15.86 -10.32 -4.58
C GLU A 82 -14.70 -9.31 -4.60
N ARG A 83 -14.98 -8.05 -4.21
CA ARG A 83 -13.94 -7.02 -4.09
C ARG A 83 -12.90 -7.37 -3.03
N SER A 84 -13.34 -7.92 -1.90
CA SER A 84 -12.44 -8.37 -0.83
C SER A 84 -11.55 -9.52 -1.32
N VAL A 85 -12.12 -10.44 -2.09
CA VAL A 85 -11.39 -11.56 -2.72
C VAL A 85 -10.31 -11.03 -3.68
N ASP A 86 -10.66 -10.08 -4.54
CA ASP A 86 -9.69 -9.47 -5.46
C ASP A 86 -8.57 -8.75 -4.71
N ILE A 87 -8.89 -7.98 -3.67
CA ILE A 87 -7.89 -7.33 -2.81
C ILE A 87 -6.95 -8.37 -2.18
N MET A 88 -7.47 -9.48 -1.64
CA MET A 88 -6.63 -10.53 -1.07
C MET A 88 -5.62 -11.07 -2.09
N ASN A 89 -6.10 -11.38 -3.30
CA ASN A 89 -5.25 -11.87 -4.38
C ASN A 89 -4.20 -10.82 -4.81
N TYR A 90 -4.58 -9.53 -4.88
CA TYR A 90 -3.62 -8.46 -5.13
C TYR A 90 -2.58 -8.31 -4.01
N MET A 91 -2.94 -8.53 -2.74
CA MET A 91 -1.97 -8.49 -1.64
C MET A 91 -0.98 -9.65 -1.69
N ILE A 92 -1.42 -10.84 -2.11
CA ILE A 92 -0.52 -11.97 -2.38
C ILE A 92 0.46 -11.61 -3.51
N LEU A 93 -0.04 -11.06 -4.62
CA LEU A 93 0.80 -10.62 -5.75
C LEU A 93 1.78 -9.50 -5.35
N TYR A 94 1.35 -8.58 -4.50
CA TYR A 94 2.21 -7.51 -3.99
C TYR A 94 3.35 -8.09 -3.14
N ALA A 95 3.03 -9.01 -2.23
CA ALA A 95 4.02 -9.69 -1.40
C ALA A 95 5.03 -10.47 -2.25
N SER A 96 4.58 -11.22 -3.28
CA SER A 96 5.48 -11.92 -4.19
C SER A 96 6.35 -10.97 -5.02
N LEU A 97 5.81 -9.82 -5.43
CA LEU A 97 6.58 -8.80 -6.15
C LEU A 97 7.70 -8.19 -5.28
N LYS A 98 7.46 -8.02 -3.97
CA LYS A 98 8.52 -7.64 -3.02
C LYS A 98 9.53 -8.75 -2.74
N GLN A 99 9.17 -10.01 -2.96
CA GLN A 99 10.10 -11.14 -2.84
C GLN A 99 11.00 -11.27 -4.09
N GLU A 100 10.48 -10.95 -5.28
CA GLU A 100 11.28 -10.87 -6.52
C GLU A 100 12.36 -9.77 -6.47
N GLN A 101 12.08 -8.69 -5.73
CA GLN A 101 13.04 -7.62 -5.48
C GLN A 101 13.75 -7.90 -4.15
N PRO A 102 14.88 -8.63 -4.11
CA PRO A 102 15.63 -8.82 -2.87
C PRO A 102 15.93 -7.45 -2.28
N GLN A 103 15.27 -7.17 -1.16
CA GLN A 103 15.39 -5.94 -0.41
C GLN A 103 16.87 -5.69 -0.12
N ASN A 104 17.45 -4.60 -0.66
CA ASN A 104 18.61 -3.96 -0.07
C ASN A 104 18.21 -3.56 1.35
N HIS A 105 18.37 -4.47 2.31
CA HIS A 105 18.15 -4.21 3.71
C HIS A 105 19.16 -3.15 4.13
N THR A 106 18.71 -1.91 4.29
CA THR A 106 19.39 -0.92 5.11
C THR A 106 19.68 -1.58 6.45
N PRO A 107 20.94 -1.63 6.93
CA PRO A 107 21.24 -2.30 8.19
C PRO A 107 20.41 -1.65 9.30
N LYS A 108 19.62 -2.45 10.00
CA LYS A 108 19.00 -2.01 11.26
C LYS A 108 20.16 -1.62 12.18
N GLY A 109 20.25 -0.32 12.50
CA GLY A 109 21.22 0.18 13.46
C GLY A 109 21.13 -0.61 14.76
N ASN A 110 22.23 -1.23 15.15
CA ASN A 110 22.36 -1.90 16.44
C ASN A 110 22.13 -0.85 17.53
N LYS A 111 20.97 -0.91 18.20
CA LYS A 111 20.79 -0.34 19.52
C LYS A 111 21.51 -1.25 20.52
N ASN A 112 22.82 -1.06 20.66
CA ASN A 112 23.50 -1.41 21.90
C ASN A 112 23.83 -0.11 22.62
N GLU A 113 22.93 0.23 23.53
CA GLU A 113 23.21 1.10 24.66
C GLU A 113 24.42 0.54 25.40
N ASN A 114 25.46 1.35 25.55
CA ASN A 114 26.43 1.15 26.61
C ASN A 114 26.57 2.48 27.34
N GLN A 115 25.76 2.63 28.39
CA GLN A 115 26.04 3.57 29.47
C GLN A 115 27.31 3.11 30.16
N ASN A 116 28.37 3.92 30.03
CA ASN A 116 29.34 4.29 31.07
C ASN A 116 30.68 4.66 30.42
N ASN A 117 30.98 5.96 30.41
CA ASN A 117 32.18 6.47 31.06
C ASN A 117 32.05 8.00 31.19
N LEU A 118 32.01 8.45 32.45
CA LEU A 118 32.22 9.85 32.83
C LEU A 118 33.69 10.23 32.62
N ALA A 119 33.87 11.52 32.35
CA ALA A 119 34.89 12.42 32.88
C ALA A 119 35.85 13.02 31.84
N GLN A 120 35.93 14.37 31.88
CA GLN A 120 36.97 15.26 31.34
C GLN A 120 36.90 15.40 29.81
N GLN A 121 36.75 16.56 29.16
CA GLN A 121 37.13 17.96 29.30
C GLN A 121 36.17 18.72 28.34
N ASP A 122 35.84 20.00 28.37
CA ASP A 122 36.34 21.17 29.02
C ASP A 122 35.22 22.23 28.93
N ARG A 123 35.21 23.15 29.89
CA ARG A 123 34.45 24.39 29.76
C ARG A 123 35.13 25.21 28.67
N THR A 124 34.38 25.81 27.75
CA THR A 124 34.51 27.25 27.45
C THR A 124 33.44 27.70 26.45
N THR A 125 32.77 28.78 26.88
CA THR A 125 32.28 29.92 26.09
C THR A 125 31.07 29.78 25.14
N ASN A 126 29.99 30.41 25.63
CA ASN A 126 29.25 31.50 24.98
C ASN A 126 28.40 31.22 23.73
N GLY A 127 27.09 31.42 23.91
CA GLY A 127 26.42 32.52 23.21
C GLY A 127 25.47 32.18 22.07
N ASN A 128 24.28 32.77 22.15
CA ASN A 128 23.28 33.00 21.10
C ASN A 128 22.32 31.87 20.70
N VAL A 129 21.17 31.92 21.40
CA VAL A 129 19.82 32.09 20.83
C VAL A 129 19.82 32.47 19.34
N TYR A 130 19.23 31.64 18.47
CA TYR A 130 18.30 32.09 17.41
C TYR A 130 17.39 30.92 17.00
N ARG A 131 16.09 31.13 17.25
CA ARG A 131 14.99 30.28 16.82
C ARG A 131 14.60 30.76 15.42
N HIS A 132 14.74 29.91 14.41
CA HIS A 132 14.14 30.13 13.09
C HIS A 132 13.31 28.90 12.73
N GLU A 133 11.99 29.04 12.89
CA GLU A 133 11.00 28.24 12.15
C GLU A 133 10.84 28.88 10.76
N PRO A 134 10.88 28.09 9.68
CA PRO A 134 10.35 28.52 8.39
C PRO A 134 8.89 28.06 8.22
N ASP A 135 8.01 29.04 7.99
CA ASP A 135 6.58 28.91 7.78
C ASP A 135 6.17 27.92 6.66
N ALA A 136 5.14 27.12 6.96
CA ALA A 136 4.40 26.30 6.01
C ALA A 136 3.46 27.16 5.10
N PRO A 137 3.08 26.68 3.90
CA PRO A 137 2.76 27.50 2.74
C PRO A 137 1.34 28.11 2.68
N LYS A 138 1.24 29.32 2.11
CA LYS A 138 0.00 30.11 1.90
C LYS A 138 -1.00 29.41 0.96
N GLN A 139 -2.24 29.26 1.43
CA GLN A 139 -3.42 28.68 0.77
C GLN A 139 -4.04 29.50 -0.37
N GLU A 140 -3.36 30.52 -0.92
CA GLU A 140 -4.01 31.52 -1.80
C GLU A 140 -4.21 31.09 -3.27
N LYS A 141 -3.76 29.90 -3.69
CA LYS A 141 -3.83 29.49 -5.11
C LYS A 141 -5.07 28.68 -5.49
N TYR A 142 -5.88 28.20 -4.54
CA TYR A 142 -7.02 27.32 -4.83
C TYR A 142 -8.37 28.06 -4.98
N GLU A 143 -8.49 29.25 -4.38
CA GLU A 143 -9.73 30.06 -4.41
C GLU A 143 -9.94 30.80 -5.74
N GLN A 144 -8.87 31.07 -6.51
CA GLN A 144 -8.98 31.78 -7.79
C GLN A 144 -9.53 30.92 -8.94
N LEU A 145 -9.50 29.59 -8.83
CA LEU A 145 -10.07 28.69 -9.85
C LEU A 145 -11.59 28.46 -9.72
N LYS A 146 -12.22 28.90 -8.63
CA LYS A 146 -13.67 28.69 -8.41
C LYS A 146 -14.57 29.82 -8.90
N ARG A 147 -14.02 30.90 -9.47
CA ARG A 147 -14.79 32.06 -9.97
C ARG A 147 -14.95 32.15 -11.51
N GLN A 148 -14.66 31.06 -12.23
CA GLN A 148 -14.83 31.00 -13.71
C GLN A 148 -15.70 29.82 -14.16
N LYS A 149 -16.75 29.47 -13.40
CA LYS A 149 -17.83 28.60 -13.88
C LYS A 149 -19.17 29.23 -13.60
#